data_AF-A0A7J6FLV1-F1
#
_entry.id   AF-A0A7J6FLV1-F1
#
_cell.length_a   1.000
_cell.length_b   1.000
_cell.length_c   1.000
_cell.angle_alpha   90.00
_cell.angle_beta   90.00
_cell.angle_gamma   90.00
#
_symmetry.space_group_name_H-M   'P 1'
#
loop_
_entity.id
_entity.type
_entity.pdbx_description
1 polymer ?
#
loop_
_entity_poly.entity_id
_entity_poly.type
_entity_poly.pdbx_seq_one_letter_code
_entity_poly.pdbx_strand_id
1 'polypeptide(L)'
;MEKKRCSFWLPKKNRFCANTLLNESLFCGNHTPRSDDQWIPCPIDPSHSVLKENLESHVKRCPYMKQVQSLTVQPFYQKGINSGTEGSTEEDRTITPSNGNIALPDDDKLDSGVAEHVTSELKRNAVHSLSVSQFCKLIEKIECIHESVCKDIPDSYKIPEACEKWIKREFDGKLPFQEKHVAQQASILGNLEEVGILKCSNASERCELEGSLGDSSIVPAVVEFGAGRGYLTQMLADCYGIEKVFLVERKSYKLKADRSLRQKEKLILERLRIDIEDLNLSAVESLRGFPYLAIGKHLCGPATDLTLRCCLAEHFNQETVAGSTVDPKLRGLAIATCCHHLCQWKNYINKMYFSNLGITKEEFHAITWFTSWAVDADHGSDLADVTNYNFQPQSMGANFSGNKGVEEMTRNMKAVERAVLGFKCKQIIDMGRMMWLKDCGLETQFVKYVPSTISPENHLLVAGCIDGML
;
A
#
# COMPACT_ATOMS: atom_id res chain seq x y z
N MET A 1 -0.28 -1.93 -54.29
CA MET A 1 -1.45 -2.56 -53.63
C MET A 1 -1.74 -1.82 -52.33
N GLU A 2 -2.91 -1.20 -52.23
CA GLU A 2 -3.37 -0.52 -51.03
C GLU A 2 -3.58 -1.55 -49.91
N LYS A 3 -2.87 -1.43 -48.78
CA LYS A 3 -3.07 -2.34 -47.63
C LYS A 3 -4.43 -2.05 -47.02
N LYS A 4 -5.41 -2.93 -47.24
CA LYS A 4 -6.73 -2.84 -46.61
C LYS A 4 -6.57 -2.82 -45.08
N ARG A 5 -7.20 -1.85 -44.42
CA ARG A 5 -7.10 -1.58 -42.97
C ARG A 5 -8.34 -2.03 -42.24
N CYS A 6 -8.19 -2.34 -40.95
CA CYS A 6 -9.27 -2.76 -40.06
C CYS A 6 -10.37 -1.70 -39.92
N SER A 7 -11.63 -2.11 -40.12
CA SER A 7 -12.82 -1.26 -40.02
C SER A 7 -13.27 -0.94 -38.59
N PHE A 8 -12.48 -1.28 -37.57
CA PHE A 8 -12.80 -0.98 -36.17
C PHE A 8 -12.47 0.47 -35.82
N TRP A 9 -13.47 1.21 -35.34
CA TRP A 9 -13.32 2.60 -34.89
C TRP A 9 -12.72 2.67 -33.49
N LEU A 10 -11.72 3.53 -33.26
CA LEU A 10 -11.10 3.77 -31.96
C LEU A 10 -11.56 5.12 -31.39
N PRO A 11 -12.58 5.17 -30.49
CA PRO A 11 -13.18 6.44 -30.04
C PRO A 11 -12.16 7.36 -29.36
N LYS A 12 -11.28 6.80 -28.51
CA LYS A 12 -10.24 7.57 -27.80
C LYS A 12 -9.17 8.19 -28.71
N LYS A 13 -9.06 7.72 -29.96
CA LYS A 13 -8.02 8.14 -30.91
C LYS A 13 -8.61 8.79 -32.17
N ASN A 14 -9.93 8.92 -32.26
CA ASN A 14 -10.67 9.50 -33.38
C ASN A 14 -10.21 8.98 -34.76
N ARG A 15 -9.99 7.66 -34.89
CA ARG A 15 -9.52 7.04 -36.14
C ARG A 15 -9.86 5.56 -36.22
N PHE A 16 -9.86 5.00 -37.43
CA PHE A 16 -9.88 3.55 -37.63
C PHE A 16 -8.57 2.88 -37.21
N CYS A 17 -8.68 1.62 -36.79
CA CYS A 17 -7.53 0.80 -36.43
C CYS A 17 -6.55 0.69 -37.61
N ALA A 18 -5.26 0.95 -37.34
CA ALA A 18 -4.22 0.93 -38.37
C ALA A 18 -3.72 -0.48 -38.71
N ASN A 19 -4.18 -1.50 -37.99
CA ASN A 19 -3.74 -2.87 -38.21
C ASN A 19 -4.31 -3.42 -39.52
N THR A 20 -3.55 -4.30 -40.15
CA THR A 20 -3.93 -4.99 -41.38
C THR A 20 -5.08 -5.96 -41.12
N LEU A 21 -5.95 -6.12 -42.12
CA LEU A 21 -7.03 -7.11 -42.10
C LEU A 21 -6.48 -8.52 -41.89
N LEU A 22 -7.25 -9.33 -41.14
CA LEU A 22 -7.10 -10.79 -41.18
C LEU A 22 -7.72 -11.29 -42.49
N ASN A 23 -7.20 -12.38 -43.07
CA ASN A 23 -7.75 -12.94 -44.31
C ASN A 23 -9.26 -13.17 -44.17
N GLU A 24 -10.01 -12.66 -45.15
CA GLU A 24 -11.48 -12.73 -45.24
C GLU A 24 -12.29 -11.96 -44.17
N SER A 25 -11.64 -11.25 -43.23
CA SER A 25 -12.32 -10.42 -42.23
C SER A 25 -12.25 -8.92 -42.58
N LEU A 26 -13.30 -8.16 -42.22
CA LEU A 26 -13.28 -6.69 -42.20
C LEU A 26 -12.46 -6.10 -41.04
N PHE A 27 -11.96 -6.95 -40.14
CA PHE A 27 -11.23 -6.54 -38.95
C PHE A 27 -9.85 -7.20 -38.88
N CYS A 28 -8.92 -6.58 -38.14
CA CYS A 28 -7.66 -7.22 -37.77
C CYS A 28 -7.90 -8.25 -36.65
N GLY A 29 -6.94 -9.15 -36.41
CA GLY A 29 -7.08 -10.17 -35.35
C GLY A 29 -7.40 -9.64 -33.94
N ASN A 30 -7.13 -8.35 -33.66
CA ASN A 30 -7.51 -7.71 -32.39
C ASN A 30 -8.99 -7.27 -32.30
N HIS A 31 -9.68 -7.13 -33.44
CA HIS A 31 -11.02 -6.54 -33.51
C HIS A 31 -12.03 -7.38 -34.31
N THR A 32 -11.68 -8.60 -34.71
CA THR A 32 -12.64 -9.58 -35.26
C THR A 32 -13.77 -9.82 -34.25
N PRO A 33 -15.06 -9.86 -34.64
CA PRO A 33 -16.16 -10.25 -33.75
C PRO A 33 -15.87 -11.64 -33.17
N ARG A 34 -15.92 -11.77 -31.84
CA ARG A 34 -15.44 -12.95 -31.10
C ARG A 34 -16.61 -13.64 -30.41
N SER A 35 -16.61 -14.97 -30.36
CA SER A 35 -17.40 -15.69 -29.37
C SER A 35 -16.62 -15.73 -28.05
N ASP A 36 -17.28 -15.40 -26.95
CA ASP A 36 -16.67 -15.42 -25.61
C ASP A 36 -16.29 -16.86 -25.20
N ASP A 37 -16.99 -17.88 -25.71
CA ASP A 37 -16.78 -19.31 -25.42
C ASP A 37 -15.39 -19.85 -25.78
N GLN A 38 -14.62 -19.13 -26.60
CA GLN A 38 -13.29 -19.55 -27.06
C GLN A 38 -12.15 -18.95 -26.23
N TRP A 39 -12.41 -17.93 -25.41
CA TRP A 39 -11.38 -17.25 -24.62
C TRP A 39 -11.51 -17.64 -23.16
N ILE A 40 -10.45 -18.24 -22.63
CA ILE A 40 -10.35 -18.59 -21.22
C ILE A 40 -9.33 -17.68 -20.54
N PRO A 41 -9.52 -17.31 -19.27
CA PRO A 41 -8.46 -16.66 -18.50
C PRO A 41 -7.18 -17.49 -18.56
N CYS A 42 -6.03 -16.83 -18.73
CA CYS A 42 -4.75 -17.52 -18.65
C CYS A 42 -4.59 -18.15 -17.25
N PRO A 43 -4.21 -19.44 -17.14
CA PRO A 43 -4.07 -20.11 -15.85
C PRO A 43 -2.85 -19.63 -15.05
N ILE A 44 -1.90 -18.96 -15.71
CA ILE A 44 -0.71 -18.39 -15.06
C ILE A 44 -0.96 -16.94 -14.62
N ASP A 45 -1.67 -16.15 -15.41
CA ASP A 45 -2.07 -14.78 -15.08
C ASP A 45 -3.50 -14.51 -15.56
N PRO A 46 -4.51 -14.66 -14.68
CA PRO A 46 -5.90 -14.43 -15.02
C PRO A 46 -6.23 -13.00 -15.46
N SER A 47 -5.29 -12.05 -15.36
CA SER A 47 -5.49 -10.67 -15.84
C SER A 47 -5.53 -10.52 -17.36
N HIS A 48 -5.25 -11.59 -18.10
CA HIS A 48 -5.47 -11.66 -19.53
C HIS A 48 -6.08 -13.00 -19.94
N SER A 49 -6.79 -12.99 -21.07
CA SER A 49 -7.40 -14.19 -21.64
C SER A 49 -6.61 -14.69 -22.84
N VAL A 50 -6.71 -15.99 -23.09
CA VAL A 50 -6.07 -16.69 -24.20
C VAL A 50 -7.11 -17.53 -24.93
N LEU A 51 -6.94 -17.68 -26.23
CA LEU A 51 -7.74 -18.63 -26.99
C LEU A 51 -7.48 -20.04 -26.44
N LYS A 52 -8.56 -20.79 -26.18
CA LYS A 52 -8.52 -22.15 -25.63
C LYS A 52 -7.59 -23.06 -26.44
N GLU A 53 -7.64 -22.99 -27.77
CA GLU A 53 -6.76 -23.72 -28.69
C GLU A 53 -5.26 -23.35 -28.57
N ASN A 54 -4.96 -22.13 -28.13
CA ASN A 54 -3.59 -21.62 -28.01
C ASN A 54 -3.04 -21.72 -26.58
N LEU A 55 -3.83 -22.24 -25.62
CA LEU A 55 -3.48 -22.30 -24.20
C LEU A 55 -2.13 -22.97 -23.97
N GLU A 56 -1.91 -24.16 -24.55
CA GLU A 56 -0.67 -24.93 -24.34
C GLU A 56 0.58 -24.18 -24.83
N SER A 57 0.48 -23.54 -25.99
CA SER A 57 1.59 -22.76 -26.57
C SER A 57 1.80 -21.44 -25.81
N HIS A 58 0.71 -20.83 -25.33
CA HIS A 58 0.73 -19.63 -24.53
C HIS A 58 1.43 -19.86 -23.20
N VAL A 59 1.08 -20.91 -22.45
CA VAL A 59 1.60 -21.17 -21.10
C VAL A 59 3.13 -21.21 -21.09
N LYS A 60 3.73 -21.79 -22.13
CA LYS A 60 5.19 -21.87 -22.34
C LYS A 60 5.85 -20.53 -22.65
N ARG A 61 5.09 -19.53 -23.10
CA ARG A 61 5.59 -18.22 -23.58
C ARG A 61 4.98 -17.05 -22.83
N CYS A 62 4.15 -17.31 -21.83
CA CYS A 62 3.46 -16.29 -21.06
C CYS A 62 4.50 -15.33 -20.48
N PRO A 63 4.41 -14.01 -20.76
CA PRO A 63 5.35 -13.04 -20.22
C PRO A 63 5.41 -13.07 -18.69
N TYR A 64 4.27 -13.31 -18.03
CA TYR A 64 4.20 -13.42 -16.58
C TYR A 64 4.97 -14.64 -16.05
N MET A 65 4.88 -15.79 -16.73
CA MET A 65 5.65 -16.99 -16.36
C MET A 65 7.15 -16.71 -16.38
N LYS A 66 7.66 -16.10 -17.46
CA LYS A 66 9.07 -15.72 -17.57
C LYS A 66 9.48 -14.72 -16.48
N GLN A 67 8.59 -13.79 -16.14
CA GLN A 67 8.82 -12.85 -15.04
C GLN A 67 8.93 -13.58 -13.70
N VAL A 68 8.04 -14.53 -13.41
CA VAL A 68 8.08 -15.35 -12.19
C VAL A 68 9.37 -16.17 -12.12
N GLN A 69 9.77 -16.83 -13.21
CA GLN A 69 11.06 -17.55 -13.27
C GLN A 69 12.26 -16.63 -13.02
N SER A 70 12.27 -15.45 -13.63
CA SER A 70 13.34 -14.47 -13.42
C SER A 70 13.35 -13.91 -12.00
N LEU A 71 12.19 -13.77 -11.37
CA LEU A 71 12.03 -13.23 -10.02
C LEU A 71 12.42 -14.26 -8.95
N THR A 72 12.01 -15.52 -9.12
CA THR A 72 12.24 -16.61 -8.15
C THR A 72 13.72 -16.95 -7.96
N VAL A 73 14.59 -16.58 -8.90
CA VAL A 73 16.04 -16.74 -8.78
C VAL A 73 16.75 -15.50 -8.21
N GLN A 74 16.02 -14.41 -7.95
CA GLN A 74 16.62 -13.21 -7.37
C GLN A 74 16.91 -13.43 -5.87
N PRO A 75 18.06 -12.95 -5.35
CA PRO A 75 18.39 -13.10 -3.93
C PRO A 75 17.35 -12.49 -2.99
N PHE A 76 16.71 -11.39 -3.41
CA PHE A 76 15.69 -10.68 -2.65
C PHE A 76 14.28 -11.29 -2.73
N TYR A 77 14.10 -12.40 -3.44
CA TYR A 77 12.83 -13.13 -3.49
C TYR A 77 12.80 -14.23 -2.43
N GLN A 78 11.90 -14.08 -1.46
CA GLN A 78 11.60 -15.11 -0.48
C GLN A 78 10.09 -15.20 -0.28
N LYS A 79 9.49 -16.25 -0.84
CA LYS A 79 8.04 -16.40 -0.87
C LYS A 79 7.43 -16.31 0.54
N GLY A 80 6.52 -15.37 0.72
CA GLY A 80 5.74 -15.18 1.94
C GLY A 80 6.52 -14.70 3.17
N ILE A 81 7.75 -14.20 3.02
CA ILE A 81 8.54 -13.68 4.16
C ILE A 81 7.79 -12.60 4.95
N ASN A 82 6.95 -11.80 4.29
CA ASN A 82 6.18 -10.75 4.94
C ASN A 82 4.71 -11.10 5.14
N SER A 83 4.25 -12.31 4.83
CA SER A 83 2.82 -12.70 4.83
C SER A 83 2.12 -12.52 6.17
N GLY A 84 2.84 -12.63 7.28
CA GLY A 84 2.25 -12.75 8.61
C GLY A 84 1.56 -14.11 8.84
N THR A 85 1.16 -14.35 10.08
CA THR A 85 0.57 -15.60 10.57
C THR A 85 -0.92 -15.43 10.89
N GLU A 86 -1.67 -16.53 11.04
CA GLU A 86 -3.08 -16.51 11.44
C GLU A 86 -3.29 -16.38 12.96
N GLY A 87 -2.29 -16.80 13.75
CA GLY A 87 -2.35 -16.82 15.21
C GLY A 87 -2.26 -15.43 15.86
N SER A 88 -2.70 -15.35 17.12
CA SER A 88 -2.64 -14.14 17.96
C SER A 88 -1.66 -14.23 19.14
N THR A 89 -0.96 -15.36 19.31
CA THR A 89 -0.12 -15.65 20.48
C THR A 89 1.33 -15.17 20.32
N GLU A 90 1.96 -14.81 21.46
CA GLU A 90 3.31 -14.24 21.60
C GLU A 90 4.49 -15.09 21.09
N GLU A 91 4.26 -16.23 20.45
CA GLU A 91 5.30 -17.03 19.78
C GLU A 91 5.83 -16.37 18.49
N ASP A 92 5.26 -15.22 18.10
CA ASP A 92 5.53 -14.45 16.88
C ASP A 92 6.83 -13.60 16.93
N ARG A 93 7.70 -13.80 17.93
CA ARG A 93 9.02 -13.13 18.03
C ARG A 93 10.16 -13.88 17.35
N THR A 94 9.93 -15.07 16.81
CA THR A 94 10.93 -15.84 16.09
C THR A 94 10.37 -16.31 14.76
N ILE A 95 10.80 -15.65 13.67
CA ILE A 95 10.59 -16.17 12.32
C ILE A 95 11.59 -17.32 12.15
N THR A 96 11.13 -18.56 12.27
CA THR A 96 11.97 -19.71 11.93
C THR A 96 12.30 -19.66 10.43
N PRO A 97 13.58 -19.68 10.02
CA PRO A 97 13.93 -19.85 8.63
C PRO A 97 13.55 -21.28 8.21
N SER A 98 12.69 -21.41 7.20
CA SER A 98 12.54 -22.67 6.48
C SER A 98 13.87 -22.93 5.75
N ASN A 99 14.79 -23.62 6.41
CA ASN A 99 16.07 -24.00 5.83
C ASN A 99 15.84 -24.77 4.54
N GLY A 100 16.48 -24.30 3.47
CA GLY A 100 16.44 -24.90 2.16
C GLY A 100 16.94 -26.34 2.20
N ASN A 101 16.05 -27.27 1.85
CA ASN A 101 16.42 -28.47 1.13
C ASN A 101 15.46 -28.57 -0.06
N ILE A 102 16.03 -28.43 -1.26
CA ILE A 102 15.37 -28.70 -2.53
C ILE A 102 15.18 -30.22 -2.59
N ALA A 103 14.03 -30.69 -2.11
CA ALA A 103 13.48 -31.98 -2.51
C ALA A 103 12.40 -31.69 -3.56
N LEU A 104 12.53 -32.31 -4.73
CA LEU A 104 11.47 -32.37 -5.72
C LEU A 104 10.19 -32.88 -5.05
N PRO A 105 9.01 -32.29 -5.31
CA PRO A 105 7.79 -32.76 -4.67
C PRO A 105 7.43 -34.13 -5.24
N ASP A 106 7.47 -35.15 -4.39
CA ASP A 106 6.68 -36.35 -4.58
C ASP A 106 5.20 -35.95 -4.53
N ASP A 107 4.47 -36.30 -5.58
CA ASP A 107 3.01 -36.26 -5.62
C ASP A 107 2.43 -37.06 -4.44
N ASP A 108 1.23 -36.66 -3.99
CA ASP A 108 0.45 -37.25 -2.88
C ASP A 108 0.81 -36.81 -1.45
N LYS A 109 0.53 -35.54 -1.14
CA LYS A 109 -0.22 -35.13 0.07
C LYS A 109 -0.64 -33.66 -0.05
N LEU A 110 -1.88 -33.46 -0.50
CA LEU A 110 -2.56 -32.16 -0.49
C LEU A 110 -2.92 -31.79 0.96
N ASP A 111 -2.04 -31.07 1.64
CA ASP A 111 -2.41 -30.30 2.81
C ASP A 111 -3.15 -29.03 2.34
N SER A 112 -4.46 -29.01 2.50
CA SER A 112 -5.37 -27.97 2.01
C SER A 112 -5.43 -26.73 2.90
N GLY A 113 -4.36 -26.41 3.63
CA GLY A 113 -4.25 -25.28 4.56
C GLY A 113 -4.00 -23.91 3.90
N VAL A 114 -4.60 -23.60 2.75
CA VAL A 114 -4.55 -22.23 2.21
C VAL A 114 -5.47 -21.37 3.07
N ALA A 115 -4.89 -20.55 3.94
CA ALA A 115 -5.60 -19.53 4.71
C ALA A 115 -6.52 -18.72 3.78
N GLU A 116 -7.82 -18.86 3.99
CA GLU A 116 -8.86 -18.38 3.07
C GLU A 116 -8.90 -16.85 3.07
N HIS A 117 -8.58 -16.24 1.93
CA HIS A 117 -8.67 -14.79 1.75
C HIS A 117 -10.12 -14.32 1.92
N VAL A 118 -10.40 -13.51 2.94
CA VAL A 118 -11.76 -13.06 3.26
C VAL A 118 -12.15 -11.90 2.33
N THR A 119 -13.06 -12.18 1.39
CA THR A 119 -13.55 -11.20 0.41
C THR A 119 -14.48 -10.17 1.05
N SER A 120 -14.61 -8.99 0.45
CA SER A 120 -15.55 -7.95 0.92
C SER A 120 -16.99 -8.44 0.99
N GLU A 121 -17.38 -9.37 0.11
CA GLU A 121 -18.69 -10.02 0.14
C GLU A 121 -18.85 -10.91 1.36
N LEU A 122 -17.85 -11.74 1.68
CA LEU A 122 -17.88 -12.56 2.90
C LEU A 122 -17.96 -11.69 4.15
N LYS A 123 -17.18 -10.59 4.22
CA LYS A 123 -17.24 -9.65 5.34
C LYS A 123 -18.64 -9.03 5.49
N ARG A 124 -19.23 -8.57 4.39
CA ARG A 124 -20.60 -8.02 4.37
C ARG A 124 -21.63 -9.05 4.84
N ASN A 125 -21.58 -10.25 4.28
CA ASN A 125 -22.54 -11.31 4.60
C ASN A 125 -22.44 -11.71 6.08
N ALA A 126 -21.23 -11.77 6.63
CA ALA A 126 -21.01 -11.99 8.06
C ALA A 126 -21.67 -10.90 8.91
N VAL A 127 -21.52 -9.61 8.56
CA VAL A 127 -22.19 -8.51 9.28
C VAL A 127 -23.71 -8.58 9.15
N HIS A 128 -24.23 -8.86 7.95
CA HIS A 128 -25.68 -8.99 7.73
C HIS A 128 -26.30 -10.18 8.48
N SER A 129 -25.51 -11.21 8.78
CA SER A 129 -25.96 -12.38 9.55
C SER A 129 -26.06 -12.16 11.05
N LEU A 130 -25.54 -11.04 11.57
CA LEU A 130 -25.66 -10.69 12.99
C LEU A 130 -27.12 -10.44 13.38
N SER A 131 -27.46 -10.75 14.63
CA SER A 131 -28.68 -10.20 15.23
C SER A 131 -28.55 -8.69 15.41
N VAL A 132 -29.68 -7.97 15.43
CA VAL A 132 -29.70 -6.51 15.67
C VAL A 132 -28.99 -6.16 16.97
N SER A 133 -29.16 -6.96 18.03
CA SER A 133 -28.47 -6.74 19.31
C SER A 133 -26.94 -6.88 19.19
N GLN A 134 -26.45 -7.90 18.46
CA GLN A 134 -25.01 -8.07 18.23
C GLN A 134 -24.45 -6.93 17.38
N PHE A 135 -25.17 -6.51 16.35
CA PHE A 135 -24.77 -5.38 15.51
C PHE A 135 -24.67 -4.08 16.33
N CYS A 136 -25.68 -3.73 17.12
CA CYS A 136 -25.63 -2.55 18.00
C CYS A 136 -24.46 -2.61 18.98
N LYS A 137 -24.23 -3.75 19.63
CA LYS A 137 -23.09 -3.94 20.54
C LYS A 137 -21.74 -3.76 19.84
N LEU A 138 -21.61 -4.24 18.60
CA LEU A 138 -20.39 -4.06 17.82
C LEU A 138 -20.15 -2.58 17.51
N ILE A 139 -21.19 -1.83 17.14
CA ILE A 139 -21.08 -0.38 16.90
C ILE A 139 -20.69 0.35 18.19
N GLU A 140 -21.38 0.08 19.31
CA GLU A 140 -21.04 0.65 20.63
C GLU A 140 -19.60 0.34 21.04
N LYS A 141 -19.13 -0.87 20.78
CA LYS A 141 -17.74 -1.28 21.05
C LYS A 141 -16.74 -0.50 20.20
N ILE A 142 -17.01 -0.31 18.91
CA ILE A 142 -16.17 0.50 18.00
C ILE A 142 -16.10 1.95 18.50
N GLU A 143 -17.24 2.52 18.89
CA GLU A 143 -17.36 3.87 19.45
C GLU A 143 -16.52 4.02 20.73
N CYS A 144 -16.69 3.13 21.71
CA CYS A 144 -15.92 3.17 22.95
C CYS A 144 -14.41 2.99 22.71
N ILE A 145 -14.02 2.08 21.81
CA ILE A 145 -12.61 1.89 21.46
C ILE A 145 -12.06 3.19 20.85
N HIS A 146 -12.77 3.77 19.88
CA HIS A 146 -12.34 5.00 19.21
C HIS A 146 -12.13 6.15 20.20
N GLU A 147 -13.08 6.39 21.11
CA GLU A 147 -12.96 7.42 22.15
C GLU A 147 -11.76 7.18 23.08
N SER A 148 -11.41 5.91 23.33
CA SER A 148 -10.31 5.54 24.20
C SER A 148 -8.92 5.70 23.56
N VAL A 149 -8.77 5.33 22.28
CA VAL A 149 -7.45 5.22 21.62
C VAL A 149 -7.18 6.31 20.57
N CYS A 150 -8.21 6.90 19.97
CA CYS A 150 -8.09 7.83 18.84
C CYS A 150 -8.38 9.27 19.28
N LYS A 151 -7.58 9.81 20.20
CA LYS A 151 -7.71 11.20 20.65
C LYS A 151 -6.95 12.15 19.71
N ASP A 152 -7.68 13.12 19.15
CA ASP A 152 -7.16 14.31 18.47
C ASP A 152 -5.96 14.07 17.53
N ILE A 153 -6.20 13.32 16.45
CA ILE A 153 -5.19 13.14 15.38
C ILE A 153 -4.85 14.53 14.80
N PRO A 154 -3.60 15.01 14.96
CA PRO A 154 -3.25 16.37 14.62
C PRO A 154 -3.17 16.59 13.10
N ASP A 155 -3.56 17.79 12.69
CA ASP A 155 -3.35 18.26 11.34
C ASP A 155 -1.88 18.64 11.13
N SER A 156 -1.26 18.12 10.08
CA SER A 156 0.16 18.37 9.75
C SER A 156 0.34 18.57 8.24
N TYR A 157 -0.17 19.70 7.76
CA TYR A 157 -0.12 20.11 6.35
C TYR A 157 1.21 20.79 5.99
N LYS A 158 2.33 20.16 6.38
CA LYS A 158 3.68 20.72 6.23
C LYS A 158 4.06 20.77 4.76
N ILE A 159 4.65 21.86 4.29
CA ILE A 159 5.09 21.97 2.90
C ILE A 159 6.52 22.50 2.89
N PRO A 160 7.51 21.67 2.52
CA PRO A 160 8.92 22.09 2.48
C PRO A 160 9.18 23.24 1.52
N GLU A 161 10.08 24.13 1.91
CA GLU A 161 10.63 25.15 0.99
C GLU A 161 11.31 24.50 -0.22
N ALA A 162 12.01 23.38 0.01
CA ALA A 162 12.65 22.61 -1.07
C ALA A 162 11.66 22.16 -2.16
N CYS A 163 10.37 22.01 -1.82
CA CYS A 163 9.31 21.62 -2.74
C CYS A 163 8.65 22.82 -3.48
N GLU A 164 9.05 24.07 -3.22
CA GLU A 164 8.43 25.25 -3.83
C GLU A 164 8.43 25.20 -5.36
N LYS A 165 9.51 24.73 -5.98
CA LYS A 165 9.61 24.58 -7.44
C LYS A 165 8.49 23.69 -7.98
N TRP A 166 8.14 22.64 -7.23
CA TRP A 166 7.05 21.71 -7.55
C TRP A 166 5.66 22.34 -7.40
N ILE A 167 5.52 23.33 -6.52
CA ILE A 167 4.25 24.02 -6.24
C ILE A 167 4.04 25.16 -7.24
N LYS A 168 5.08 25.97 -7.47
CA LYS A 168 5.08 27.14 -8.38
C LYS A 168 5.07 26.78 -9.86
N ARG A 169 5.17 25.49 -10.20
CA ARG A 169 5.19 24.97 -11.58
C ARG A 169 6.41 25.38 -12.40
N GLU A 170 7.56 25.55 -11.73
CA GLU A 170 8.83 25.94 -12.36
C GLU A 170 9.59 24.73 -12.94
N PHE A 171 8.87 23.71 -13.42
CA PHE A 171 9.44 22.51 -14.04
C PHE A 171 9.08 22.44 -15.51
N ASP A 172 10.02 21.87 -16.26
CA ASP A 172 9.91 21.63 -17.70
C ASP A 172 8.59 20.87 -17.99
N GLY A 173 7.72 21.42 -18.84
CA GLY A 173 6.27 21.12 -18.98
C GLY A 173 5.87 19.70 -19.44
N LYS A 174 6.65 18.68 -19.10
CA LYS A 174 6.50 17.27 -19.52
C LYS A 174 5.86 16.38 -18.45
N LEU A 175 5.66 16.87 -17.22
CA LEU A 175 5.02 16.12 -16.14
C LEU A 175 3.50 16.34 -16.10
N PRO A 176 2.67 15.28 -15.97
CA PRO A 176 1.24 15.43 -15.75
C PRO A 176 1.01 15.98 -14.35
N PHE A 177 0.86 17.29 -14.25
CA PHE A 177 0.62 18.00 -13.00
C PHE A 177 -0.84 17.84 -12.56
N GLN A 178 -1.03 17.43 -11.31
CA GLN A 178 -2.32 17.51 -10.62
C GLN A 178 -2.06 18.06 -9.23
N GLU A 179 -2.61 19.24 -8.96
CA GLU A 179 -2.34 20.02 -7.74
C GLU A 179 -2.58 19.23 -6.46
N LYS A 180 -3.72 18.52 -6.38
CA LYS A 180 -4.05 17.63 -5.26
C LYS A 180 -3.00 16.55 -5.02
N HIS A 181 -2.36 16.04 -6.08
CA HIS A 181 -1.34 15.00 -5.95
C HIS A 181 0.01 15.56 -5.52
N VAL A 182 0.35 16.76 -5.99
CA VAL A 182 1.58 17.47 -5.61
C VAL A 182 1.52 17.90 -4.16
N ALA A 183 0.39 18.47 -3.70
CA ALA A 183 0.19 18.84 -2.30
C ALA A 183 0.37 17.64 -1.36
N GLN A 184 -0.20 16.48 -1.73
CA GLN A 184 0.01 15.24 -0.98
C GLN A 184 1.47 14.80 -0.93
N GLN A 185 2.19 14.87 -2.05
CA GLN A 185 3.60 14.47 -2.11
C GLN A 185 4.47 15.40 -1.28
N ALA A 186 4.31 16.71 -1.46
CA ALA A 186 5.04 17.71 -0.71
C ALA A 186 4.79 17.57 0.80
N SER A 187 3.56 17.27 1.21
CA SER A 187 3.25 17.09 2.63
C SER A 187 3.81 15.81 3.25
N ILE A 188 3.87 14.72 2.50
CA ILE A 188 4.60 13.51 2.96
C ILE A 188 6.07 13.88 3.23
N LEU A 189 6.71 14.64 2.33
CA LEU A 189 8.10 15.07 2.51
C LEU A 189 8.27 16.07 3.65
N GLY A 190 7.31 16.99 3.84
CA GLY A 190 7.33 17.95 4.94
C GLY A 190 7.22 17.31 6.32
N ASN A 191 6.44 16.24 6.44
CA ASN A 191 6.37 15.50 7.70
C ASN A 191 7.66 14.70 7.97
N LEU A 192 8.33 14.19 6.93
CA LEU A 192 9.66 13.58 7.08
C LEU A 192 10.75 14.60 7.48
N GLU A 193 10.67 15.83 6.99
CA GLU A 193 11.56 16.93 7.38
C GLU A 193 11.31 17.39 8.82
N GLU A 194 10.05 17.51 9.24
CA GLU A 194 9.67 17.90 10.61
C GLU A 194 10.21 16.93 11.66
N VAL A 195 10.16 15.61 11.39
CA VAL A 195 10.71 14.58 12.29
C VAL A 195 12.25 14.53 12.22
N GLY A 196 12.89 15.33 11.36
CA GLY A 196 14.34 15.41 11.23
C GLY A 196 14.98 14.27 10.43
N ILE A 197 14.16 13.45 9.74
CA ILE A 197 14.61 12.32 8.92
C ILE A 197 15.20 12.81 7.60
N LEU A 198 14.55 13.81 6.98
CA LEU A 198 15.07 14.53 5.83
C LEU A 198 15.77 15.81 6.27
N LYS A 199 16.96 16.07 5.73
CA LYS A 199 17.69 17.33 5.93
C LYS A 199 17.89 18.00 4.58
N CYS A 200 17.41 19.24 4.43
CA CYS A 200 17.68 20.02 3.23
C CYS A 200 19.17 20.45 3.27
N SER A 201 19.96 19.98 2.30
CA SER A 201 21.28 20.55 2.06
C SER A 201 21.10 21.85 1.29
N ASN A 202 20.99 22.99 1.97
CA ASN A 202 21.08 24.26 1.27
C ASN A 202 22.41 24.30 0.52
N ALA A 203 22.38 24.60 -0.78
CA ALA A 203 23.57 24.63 -1.64
C ALA A 203 24.66 25.61 -1.17
N SER A 204 24.33 26.49 -0.20
CA SER A 204 25.26 27.43 0.43
C SER A 204 26.11 26.85 1.56
N GLU A 205 25.78 25.68 2.11
CA GLU A 205 26.47 25.09 3.29
C GLU A 205 27.30 23.84 2.95
N ARG A 206 27.57 23.59 1.66
CA ARG A 206 28.57 22.59 1.26
C ARG A 206 30.01 23.10 1.32
N CYS A 207 30.21 24.38 1.62
CA CYS A 207 31.53 24.93 1.95
C CYS A 207 31.65 25.00 3.48
N GLU A 208 32.69 24.38 4.03
CA GLU A 208 33.19 24.51 5.43
C GLU A 208 32.81 23.46 6.49
N LEU A 209 32.41 22.23 6.12
CA LEU A 209 32.37 21.10 7.08
C LEU A 209 33.18 19.88 6.61
N GLU A 210 34.41 20.13 6.14
CA GLU A 210 35.48 19.14 6.19
C GLU A 210 36.09 19.16 7.60
N GLY A 211 35.45 18.49 8.58
CA GLY A 211 35.98 18.56 9.95
C GLY A 211 35.33 17.73 11.05
N SER A 212 34.34 16.88 10.76
CA SER A 212 33.84 15.92 11.76
C SER A 212 33.40 14.63 11.06
N LEU A 213 34.31 13.66 11.00
CA LEU A 213 34.00 12.28 10.64
C LEU A 213 33.11 11.67 11.73
N GLY A 214 31.81 11.81 11.55
CA GLY A 214 30.77 10.97 12.12
C GLY A 214 29.83 10.54 11.00
N ASP A 215 29.10 9.45 11.20
CA ASP A 215 28.20 8.71 10.30
C ASP A 215 27.11 9.54 9.54
N SER A 216 27.12 10.87 9.65
CA SER A 216 26.19 11.83 9.04
C SER A 216 26.46 12.19 7.57
N SER A 217 27.49 11.64 6.92
CA SER A 217 27.87 12.01 5.54
C SER A 217 27.13 11.22 4.44
N ILE A 218 26.43 10.13 4.76
CA ILE A 218 25.80 9.26 3.75
C ILE A 218 24.36 9.73 3.48
N VAL A 219 24.11 10.15 2.24
CA VAL A 219 22.74 10.43 1.76
C VAL A 219 21.97 9.10 1.75
N PRO A 220 20.81 9.01 2.44
CA PRO A 220 20.08 7.75 2.51
C PRO A 220 19.50 7.37 1.13
N ALA A 221 19.43 6.07 0.88
CA ALA A 221 18.64 5.54 -0.23
C ALA A 221 17.15 5.74 0.03
N VAL A 222 16.32 5.67 -1.02
CA VAL A 222 14.86 5.69 -0.89
C VAL A 222 14.23 4.47 -1.49
N VAL A 223 13.37 3.84 -0.71
CA VAL A 223 12.53 2.70 -1.12
C VAL A 223 11.08 3.17 -1.14
N GLU A 224 10.53 3.38 -2.33
CA GLU A 224 9.11 3.70 -2.49
C GLU A 224 8.31 2.42 -2.71
N PHE A 225 7.49 2.07 -1.72
CA PHE A 225 6.58 0.94 -1.78
C PHE A 225 5.27 1.34 -2.46
N GLY A 226 4.81 0.52 -3.40
CA GLY A 226 3.64 0.85 -4.20
C GLY A 226 3.88 2.03 -5.15
N ALA A 227 5.10 2.15 -5.68
CA ALA A 227 5.57 3.35 -6.38
C ALA A 227 4.71 3.78 -7.57
N GLY A 228 4.12 2.82 -8.30
CA GLY A 228 3.33 3.09 -9.50
C GLY A 228 4.06 4.00 -10.48
N ARG A 229 3.62 5.27 -10.57
CA ARG A 229 4.21 6.26 -11.48
C ARG A 229 5.55 6.84 -11.00
N GLY A 230 5.92 6.69 -9.73
CA GLY A 230 7.19 7.12 -9.13
C GLY A 230 7.33 8.62 -8.86
N TYR A 231 6.22 9.37 -8.82
CA TYR A 231 6.27 10.83 -8.66
C TYR A 231 6.61 11.29 -7.26
N LEU A 232 6.30 10.51 -6.22
CA LEU A 232 6.73 10.86 -4.87
C LEU A 232 8.25 10.81 -4.79
N THR A 233 8.87 9.73 -5.27
CA THR A 233 10.34 9.68 -5.34
C THR A 233 10.92 10.71 -6.29
N GLN A 234 10.25 11.04 -7.40
CA GLN A 234 10.74 12.09 -8.30
C GLN A 234 10.85 13.45 -7.59
N MET A 235 9.81 13.84 -6.85
CA MET A 235 9.84 15.07 -6.05
C MET A 235 10.98 15.03 -5.02
N LEU A 236 11.11 13.93 -4.30
CA LEU A 236 12.17 13.74 -3.31
C LEU A 236 13.58 13.82 -3.94
N ALA A 237 13.79 13.22 -5.12
CA ALA A 237 15.07 13.27 -5.85
C ALA A 237 15.37 14.64 -6.47
N ASP A 238 14.34 15.46 -6.75
CA ASP A 238 14.51 16.84 -7.22
C ASP A 238 14.82 17.80 -6.06
N CYS A 239 14.29 17.54 -4.87
CA CYS A 239 14.35 18.46 -3.74
C CYS A 239 15.48 18.16 -2.73
N TYR A 240 15.86 16.89 -2.54
CA TYR A 240 16.76 16.48 -1.44
C TYR A 240 18.07 15.84 -1.89
N GLY A 241 18.41 15.89 -3.19
CA GLY A 241 19.71 15.42 -3.69
C GLY A 241 19.92 13.91 -3.56
N ILE A 242 18.84 13.14 -3.65
CA ILE A 242 18.84 11.68 -3.41
C ILE A 242 19.42 10.97 -4.62
N GLU A 243 20.42 10.12 -4.37
CA GLU A 243 21.21 9.46 -5.42
C GLU A 243 20.84 7.99 -5.63
N LYS A 244 20.15 7.35 -4.69
CA LYS A 244 19.74 5.94 -4.79
C LYS A 244 18.26 5.76 -4.56
N VAL A 245 17.59 5.18 -5.56
CA VAL A 245 16.15 5.02 -5.59
C VAL A 245 15.77 3.58 -5.95
N PHE A 246 14.89 3.01 -5.13
CA PHE A 246 14.30 1.70 -5.27
C PHE A 246 12.79 1.84 -5.34
N LEU A 247 12.18 1.40 -6.44
CA LEU A 247 10.74 1.46 -6.65
C LEU A 247 10.15 0.05 -6.58
N VAL A 248 9.36 -0.25 -5.56
CA VAL A 248 8.76 -1.56 -5.32
C VAL A 248 7.31 -1.58 -5.81
N GLU A 249 6.96 -2.51 -6.70
CA GLU A 249 5.60 -2.69 -7.18
C GLU A 249 5.35 -4.10 -7.75
N ARG A 250 4.12 -4.61 -7.62
CA ARG A 250 3.72 -5.91 -8.21
C ARG A 250 3.70 -5.88 -9.74
N LYS A 251 3.22 -4.78 -10.33
CA LYS A 251 3.04 -4.60 -11.79
C LYS A 251 3.38 -3.16 -12.17
N SER A 252 4.15 -2.96 -13.24
CA SER A 252 4.54 -1.62 -13.69
C SER A 252 3.43 -0.90 -14.47
N TYR A 253 2.80 0.09 -13.83
CA TYR A 253 1.77 0.92 -14.46
C TYR A 253 2.38 2.23 -14.99
N LYS A 254 2.82 2.23 -16.25
CA LYS A 254 3.34 3.42 -16.96
C LYS A 254 4.44 4.14 -16.17
N LEU A 255 5.69 3.73 -16.45
CA LEU A 255 6.98 4.20 -15.93
C LEU A 255 7.27 5.71 -16.18
N LYS A 256 6.39 6.59 -15.69
CA LYS A 256 6.40 7.99 -16.11
C LYS A 256 7.53 8.79 -15.47
N ALA A 257 7.84 8.57 -14.19
CA ALA A 257 8.97 9.23 -13.53
C ALA A 257 10.32 8.64 -13.98
N ASP A 258 10.39 7.37 -14.37
CA ASP A 258 11.65 6.69 -14.72
C ASP A 258 12.45 7.43 -15.78
N ARG A 259 11.77 8.01 -16.79
CA ARG A 259 12.44 8.77 -17.84
C ARG A 259 13.20 9.97 -17.26
N SER A 260 12.54 10.74 -16.40
CA SER A 260 13.12 11.93 -15.78
C SER A 260 14.18 11.56 -14.74
N LEU A 261 13.93 10.51 -13.95
CA LEU A 261 14.89 10.02 -12.96
C LEU A 261 16.19 9.52 -13.61
N ARG A 262 16.10 8.77 -14.73
CA ARG A 262 17.28 8.28 -15.47
C ARG A 262 18.08 9.36 -16.18
N GLN A 263 17.54 10.58 -16.31
CA GLN A 263 18.28 11.72 -16.86
C GLN A 263 19.20 12.38 -15.83
N LYS A 264 19.07 12.03 -14.53
CA LYS A 264 19.97 12.49 -13.48
C LYS A 264 21.22 11.59 -13.45
N GLU A 265 22.37 12.14 -13.87
CA GLU A 265 23.62 11.39 -14.05
C GLU A 265 24.09 10.63 -12.81
N LYS A 266 23.85 11.19 -11.61
CA LYS A 266 24.27 10.60 -10.32
C LYS A 266 23.23 9.66 -9.70
N LEU A 267 22.05 9.50 -10.31
CA LEU A 267 20.95 8.75 -9.70
C LEU A 267 20.93 7.30 -10.17
N ILE A 268 21.06 6.39 -9.21
CA ILE A 268 20.84 4.95 -9.38
C ILE A 268 19.34 4.68 -9.19
N LEU A 269 18.70 4.17 -10.24
CA LEU A 269 17.29 3.78 -10.24
C LEU A 269 17.14 2.28 -10.46
N GLU A 270 16.67 1.59 -9.42
CA GLU A 270 16.27 0.20 -9.47
C GLU A 270 14.75 0.07 -9.25
N ARG A 271 14.09 -0.80 -10.01
CA ARG A 271 12.65 -1.03 -9.91
C ARG A 271 12.39 -2.51 -9.69
N LEU A 272 12.03 -2.85 -8.46
CA LEU A 272 11.79 -4.20 -7.99
C LEU A 272 10.35 -4.60 -8.31
N ARG A 273 10.17 -5.44 -9.34
CA ARG A 273 8.87 -5.97 -9.75
C ARG A 273 8.50 -7.22 -8.96
N ILE A 274 8.11 -7.02 -7.71
CA ILE A 274 7.91 -8.06 -6.70
C ILE A 274 6.70 -7.72 -5.84
N ASP A 275 6.04 -8.76 -5.31
CA ASP A 275 5.07 -8.57 -4.23
C ASP A 275 5.81 -8.22 -2.93
N ILE A 276 5.32 -7.22 -2.19
CA ILE A 276 5.90 -6.87 -0.89
C ILE A 276 5.84 -8.08 0.04
N GLU A 277 4.83 -8.94 -0.12
CA GLU A 277 4.71 -10.21 0.60
C GLU A 277 5.94 -11.13 0.47
N ASP A 278 6.65 -11.06 -0.67
CA ASP A 278 7.77 -11.93 -1.01
C ASP A 278 9.15 -11.21 -0.98
N LEU A 279 9.19 -9.92 -0.63
CA LEU A 279 10.40 -9.10 -0.73
C LEU A 279 11.24 -9.16 0.55
N ASN A 280 12.48 -9.63 0.42
CA ASN A 280 13.52 -9.46 1.43
C ASN A 280 14.44 -8.28 1.06
N LEU A 281 14.27 -7.13 1.74
CA LEU A 281 15.07 -5.94 1.48
C LEU A 281 16.57 -6.12 1.80
N SER A 282 16.91 -6.87 2.85
CA SER A 282 18.31 -7.14 3.24
C SER A 282 19.10 -7.88 2.15
N ALA A 283 18.39 -8.60 1.27
CA ALA A 283 18.96 -9.33 0.15
C ALA A 283 19.02 -8.53 -1.16
N VAL A 284 18.65 -7.25 -1.16
CA VAL A 284 18.86 -6.34 -2.31
C VAL A 284 20.30 -5.82 -2.29
N GLU A 285 21.17 -6.41 -3.11
CA GLU A 285 22.62 -6.16 -3.10
C GLU A 285 23.01 -4.68 -3.22
N SER A 286 22.35 -3.95 -4.12
CA SER A 286 22.57 -2.52 -4.38
C SER A 286 22.13 -1.58 -3.24
N LEU A 287 21.32 -2.08 -2.29
CA LEU A 287 20.84 -1.38 -1.11
C LEU A 287 21.69 -1.68 0.15
N ARG A 288 22.40 -2.80 0.19
CA ARG A 288 23.19 -3.24 1.35
C ARG A 288 24.20 -2.17 1.80
N GLY A 289 24.32 -1.98 3.11
CA GLY A 289 25.22 -1.00 3.71
C GLY A 289 24.81 0.46 3.55
N PHE A 290 23.62 0.76 2.99
CA PHE A 290 23.07 2.12 2.93
C PHE A 290 21.91 2.28 3.91
N PRO A 291 21.87 3.36 4.70
CA PRO A 291 20.66 3.72 5.39
C PRO A 291 19.59 4.09 4.36
N TYR A 292 18.32 3.81 4.66
CA TYR A 292 17.24 4.09 3.70
C TYR A 292 15.98 4.67 4.33
N LEU A 293 15.20 5.36 3.50
CA LEU A 293 13.87 5.84 3.82
C LEU A 293 12.82 4.98 3.12
N ALA A 294 11.83 4.51 3.87
CA ALA A 294 10.69 3.79 3.32
C ALA A 294 9.50 4.74 3.14
N ILE A 295 9.04 4.93 1.90
CA ILE A 295 7.93 5.85 1.62
C ILE A 295 6.80 5.17 0.84
N GLY A 296 5.57 5.64 1.02
CA GLY A 296 4.42 5.16 0.24
C GLY A 296 3.23 6.12 0.33
N LYS A 297 2.65 6.51 -0.82
CA LYS A 297 1.53 7.48 -0.85
C LYS A 297 0.15 6.82 -0.78
N HIS A 298 0.00 5.63 -1.33
CA HIS A 298 -1.26 4.89 -1.35
C HIS A 298 -0.96 3.40 -1.19
N LEU A 299 -0.38 3.02 -0.05
CA LEU A 299 -0.27 1.61 0.30
C LEU A 299 -1.63 1.12 0.78
N CYS A 300 -2.21 0.22 -0.01
CA CYS A 300 -3.60 -0.16 0.14
C CYS A 300 -3.75 -1.51 0.85
N GLY A 301 -4.64 -1.54 1.83
CA GLY A 301 -5.00 -2.74 2.59
C GLY A 301 -3.80 -3.38 3.28
N PRO A 302 -3.53 -4.67 3.02
CA PRO A 302 -2.43 -5.39 3.68
C PRO A 302 -1.04 -4.87 3.28
N ALA A 303 -0.91 -4.14 2.16
CA ALA A 303 0.38 -3.66 1.69
C ALA A 303 1.10 -2.76 2.71
N THR A 304 0.35 -2.02 3.53
CA THR A 304 0.93 -1.27 4.65
C THR A 304 1.61 -2.20 5.64
N ASP A 305 0.90 -3.21 6.15
CA ASP A 305 1.43 -4.17 7.13
C ASP A 305 2.59 -5.00 6.57
N LEU A 306 2.49 -5.42 5.30
CA LEU A 306 3.58 -6.10 4.58
C LEU A 306 4.83 -5.20 4.50
N THR A 307 4.66 -3.90 4.24
CA THR A 307 5.76 -2.93 4.17
C THR A 307 6.40 -2.72 5.53
N LEU A 308 5.60 -2.57 6.59
CA LEU A 308 6.12 -2.43 7.96
C LEU A 308 6.96 -3.64 8.36
N ARG A 309 6.45 -4.86 8.10
CA ARG A 309 7.18 -6.11 8.34
C ARG A 309 8.46 -6.20 7.52
N CYS A 310 8.38 -5.84 6.23
CA CYS A 310 9.53 -5.82 5.31
C CYS A 310 10.64 -4.87 5.77
N CYS A 311 10.29 -3.71 6.33
CA CYS A 311 11.27 -2.71 6.78
C CYS A 311 11.89 -3.01 8.15
N LEU A 312 11.25 -3.84 8.97
CA LEU A 312 11.65 -4.10 10.36
C LEU A 312 11.92 -5.59 10.64
N ALA A 313 12.05 -6.40 9.59
CA ALA A 313 12.28 -7.84 9.70
C ALA A 313 13.50 -8.20 10.59
N GLU A 314 14.53 -7.36 10.60
CA GLU A 314 15.77 -7.55 11.37
C GLU A 314 15.56 -7.40 12.88
N HIS A 315 14.56 -6.63 13.34
CA HIS A 315 14.24 -6.52 14.77
C HIS A 315 13.69 -7.83 15.36
N PHE A 316 13.15 -8.71 14.52
CA PHE A 316 12.56 -9.99 14.92
C PHE A 316 13.50 -11.18 14.74
N ASN A 317 14.65 -10.99 14.10
CA ASN A 317 15.62 -12.04 13.80
C ASN A 317 16.92 -11.92 14.63
N GLN A 318 16.84 -11.40 15.86
CA GLN A 318 17.96 -11.39 16.82
C GLN A 318 18.26 -12.79 17.38
N GLU A 319 18.57 -13.75 16.49
CA GLU A 319 19.53 -14.80 16.80
C GLU A 319 20.78 -14.53 15.95
N THR A 320 21.79 -14.03 16.66
CA THR A 320 23.15 -13.77 16.22
C THR A 320 23.72 -14.78 15.23
N VAL A 321 24.16 -14.30 14.06
CA VAL A 321 25.38 -14.80 13.43
C VAL A 321 26.33 -13.62 13.24
N ALA A 322 27.31 -13.52 14.13
CA ALA A 322 28.46 -12.64 13.96
C ALA A 322 29.26 -13.11 12.75
N GLY A 323 28.94 -12.58 11.57
CA GLY A 323 29.55 -13.02 10.33
C GLY A 323 28.97 -12.35 9.09
N SER A 324 29.42 -11.13 8.82
CA SER A 324 29.54 -10.53 7.47
C SER A 324 28.26 -10.34 6.63
N THR A 325 27.57 -9.21 6.85
CA THR A 325 27.21 -8.15 5.87
C THR A 325 26.49 -7.02 6.64
N VAL A 326 26.75 -5.75 6.33
CA VAL A 326 26.02 -4.64 6.96
C VAL A 326 24.65 -4.55 6.30
N ASP A 327 23.63 -5.00 7.02
CA ASP A 327 22.24 -4.95 6.57
C ASP A 327 21.77 -3.48 6.39
N PRO A 328 20.83 -3.23 5.46
CA PRO A 328 20.34 -1.88 5.21
C PRO A 328 19.56 -1.35 6.42
N LYS A 329 20.05 -0.27 7.04
CA LYS A 329 19.43 0.31 8.24
C LYS A 329 18.27 1.24 7.86
N LEU A 330 17.06 0.93 8.30
CA LEU A 330 15.94 1.86 8.19
C LEU A 330 16.25 3.14 8.99
N ARG A 331 16.24 4.30 8.33
CA ARG A 331 16.39 5.61 8.98
C ARG A 331 15.05 6.21 9.40
N GLY A 332 14.02 5.95 8.59
CA GLY A 332 12.66 6.36 8.88
C GLY A 332 11.70 5.99 7.75
N LEU A 333 10.41 6.15 8.03
CA LEU A 333 9.34 5.84 7.09
C LEU A 333 8.25 6.91 7.09
N ALA A 334 7.58 7.04 5.96
CA ALA A 334 6.33 7.80 5.82
C ALA A 334 5.36 7.07 4.88
N ILE A 335 4.29 6.52 5.46
CA ILE A 335 3.31 5.69 4.75
C ILE A 335 1.91 6.28 4.90
N ALA A 336 1.37 6.76 3.79
CA ALA A 336 -0.03 7.13 3.69
C ALA A 336 -0.86 5.87 3.41
N THR A 337 -1.76 5.58 4.35
CA THR A 337 -2.57 4.35 4.40
C THR A 337 -3.86 4.52 3.60
N CYS A 338 -4.23 3.52 2.80
CA CYS A 338 -5.50 3.50 2.05
C CYS A 338 -6.20 2.14 2.09
N CYS A 339 -7.47 2.13 1.65
CA CYS A 339 -8.23 0.92 1.35
C CYS A 339 -8.22 -0.13 2.47
N HIS A 340 -8.45 0.31 3.71
CA HIS A 340 -8.49 -0.55 4.89
C HIS A 340 -9.48 -1.72 4.78
N HIS A 341 -10.51 -1.60 3.93
CA HIS A 341 -11.45 -2.68 3.60
C HIS A 341 -10.80 -3.93 3.01
N LEU A 342 -9.61 -3.80 2.42
CA LEU A 342 -8.82 -4.91 1.91
C LEU A 342 -7.96 -5.59 2.98
N CYS A 343 -7.83 -5.02 4.18
CA CYS A 343 -7.02 -5.61 5.24
C CYS A 343 -7.52 -7.02 5.59
N GLN A 344 -6.57 -7.90 5.87
CA GLN A 344 -6.80 -9.29 6.25
C GLN A 344 -6.17 -9.52 7.62
N TRP A 345 -6.81 -10.36 8.44
CA TRP A 345 -6.32 -10.69 9.77
C TRP A 345 -4.88 -11.21 9.71
N LYS A 346 -4.65 -12.22 8.85
CA LYS A 346 -3.33 -12.80 8.57
C LYS A 346 -2.21 -11.76 8.45
N ASN A 347 -2.44 -10.74 7.61
CA ASN A 347 -1.42 -9.77 7.28
C ASN A 347 -1.28 -8.68 8.34
N TYR A 348 -2.36 -8.33 9.06
CA TYR A 348 -2.36 -7.22 10.01
C TYR A 348 -1.24 -7.37 11.04
N ILE A 349 -0.48 -6.29 11.23
CA ILE A 349 0.79 -6.34 11.95
C ILE A 349 0.61 -6.42 13.47
N ASN A 350 -0.45 -5.82 14.02
CA ASN A 350 -0.66 -5.72 15.47
C ASN A 350 -1.92 -6.45 15.93
N LYS A 351 -1.99 -7.77 15.74
CA LYS A 351 -3.15 -8.57 16.17
C LYS A 351 -3.39 -8.51 17.69
N MET A 352 -2.31 -8.39 18.45
CA MET A 352 -2.37 -8.28 19.90
C MET A 352 -3.11 -7.02 20.35
N TYR A 353 -2.94 -5.90 19.65
CA TYR A 353 -3.73 -4.68 19.89
C TYR A 353 -5.24 -4.94 19.81
N PHE A 354 -5.72 -5.61 18.75
CA PHE A 354 -7.15 -5.95 18.67
C PHE A 354 -7.57 -6.94 19.75
N SER A 355 -6.75 -7.95 20.03
CA SER A 355 -7.04 -8.94 21.08
C SER A 355 -7.16 -8.29 22.46
N ASN A 356 -6.28 -7.33 22.78
CA ASN A 356 -6.29 -6.58 24.04
C ASN A 356 -7.49 -5.63 24.15
N LEU A 357 -7.99 -5.11 23.02
CA LEU A 357 -9.26 -4.38 22.94
C LEU A 357 -10.49 -5.30 22.96
N GLY A 358 -10.28 -6.61 23.11
CA GLY A 358 -11.31 -7.63 23.11
C GLY A 358 -11.97 -7.85 21.75
N ILE A 359 -11.37 -7.37 20.65
CA ILE A 359 -11.89 -7.51 19.28
C ILE A 359 -11.47 -8.88 18.72
N THR A 360 -12.45 -9.67 18.26
CA THR A 360 -12.19 -10.96 17.61
C THR A 360 -11.76 -10.79 16.16
N LYS A 361 -11.27 -11.88 15.53
CA LYS A 361 -10.95 -11.91 14.09
C LYS A 361 -12.16 -11.56 13.22
N GLU A 362 -13.35 -12.06 13.57
CA GLU A 362 -14.59 -11.81 12.85
C GLU A 362 -15.02 -10.34 13.00
N GLU A 363 -14.91 -9.79 14.21
CA GLU A 363 -15.17 -8.37 14.46
C GLU A 363 -14.14 -7.46 13.75
N PHE A 364 -12.87 -7.85 13.70
CA PHE A 364 -11.88 -7.16 12.87
C PHE A 364 -12.30 -7.13 11.41
N HIS A 365 -12.75 -8.25 10.86
CA HIS A 365 -13.22 -8.30 9.48
C HIS A 365 -14.46 -7.42 9.26
N ALA A 366 -15.38 -7.34 10.23
CA ALA A 366 -16.48 -6.38 10.21
C ALA A 366 -15.98 -4.92 10.25
N ILE A 367 -15.04 -4.59 11.13
CA ILE A 367 -14.40 -3.27 11.21
C ILE A 367 -13.77 -2.89 9.87
N THR A 368 -13.01 -3.80 9.24
CA THR A 368 -12.44 -3.53 7.91
C THR A 368 -13.53 -3.26 6.89
N TRP A 369 -14.64 -3.99 6.91
CA TRP A 369 -15.75 -3.74 5.99
C TRP A 369 -16.40 -2.36 6.20
N PHE A 370 -16.64 -1.96 7.45
CA PHE A 370 -17.19 -0.63 7.76
C PHE A 370 -16.30 0.52 7.25
N THR A 371 -14.98 0.33 7.11
CA THR A 371 -14.11 1.37 6.54
C THR A 371 -14.48 1.76 5.09
N SER A 372 -15.18 0.89 4.35
CA SER A 372 -15.67 1.20 3.02
C SER A 372 -16.74 2.31 3.02
N TRP A 373 -17.44 2.49 4.14
CA TRP A 373 -18.46 3.52 4.30
C TRP A 373 -17.90 4.93 4.46
N ALA A 374 -16.59 5.09 4.70
CA ALA A 374 -15.96 6.40 4.88
C ALA A 374 -16.13 7.34 3.66
N VAL A 375 -16.47 6.80 2.48
CA VAL A 375 -16.70 7.55 1.24
C VAL A 375 -18.18 7.67 0.86
N ASP A 376 -19.11 7.24 1.73
CA ASP A 376 -20.55 7.22 1.44
C ASP A 376 -21.20 8.61 1.44
N ALA A 377 -20.63 9.57 2.17
CA ALA A 377 -21.13 10.94 2.22
C ALA A 377 -20.56 11.75 1.06
N ASP A 378 -21.43 12.40 0.27
CA ASP A 378 -21.03 13.26 -0.85
C ASP A 378 -20.02 14.31 -0.40
N HIS A 379 -18.93 14.45 -1.17
CA HIS A 379 -17.84 15.40 -0.93
C HIS A 379 -18.24 16.89 -1.06
N GLY A 380 -19.54 17.20 -1.12
CA GLY A 380 -20.10 18.53 -1.37
C GLY A 380 -20.63 19.26 -0.14
N SER A 381 -20.89 18.57 0.98
CA SER A 381 -21.17 19.20 2.28
C SER A 381 -19.90 19.21 3.10
N ASP A 382 -19.56 20.33 3.75
CA ASP A 382 -18.37 20.50 4.61
C ASP A 382 -18.17 19.31 5.57
N LEU A 383 -17.38 18.33 5.13
CA LEU A 383 -17.04 17.10 5.86
C LEU A 383 -16.01 17.37 6.98
N ALA A 384 -15.54 18.61 7.13
CA ALA A 384 -14.53 19.01 8.10
C ALA A 384 -14.96 18.75 9.56
N ASP A 385 -16.27 18.66 9.82
CA ASP A 385 -16.85 18.49 11.15
C ASP A 385 -17.47 17.10 11.43
N VAL A 386 -17.33 16.14 10.51
CA VAL A 386 -17.99 14.82 10.66
C VAL A 386 -17.40 14.01 11.82
N THR A 387 -16.12 14.23 12.16
CA THR A 387 -15.48 13.55 13.30
C THR A 387 -16.01 14.03 14.66
N ASN A 388 -16.68 15.18 14.73
CA ASN A 388 -17.33 15.72 15.94
C ASN A 388 -18.80 15.29 16.06
N TYR A 389 -19.32 14.54 15.10
CA TYR A 389 -20.69 14.03 15.16
C TYR A 389 -20.73 12.83 16.11
N ASN A 390 -21.27 13.04 17.32
CA ASN A 390 -21.56 11.95 18.22
C ASN A 390 -22.63 11.05 17.60
N PHE A 391 -22.21 9.86 17.20
CA PHE A 391 -23.12 8.79 16.82
C PHE A 391 -24.00 8.52 18.05
N GLN A 392 -25.32 8.63 17.91
CA GLN A 392 -26.27 8.35 19.00
C GLN A 392 -26.89 6.97 18.78
N PRO A 393 -26.35 5.89 19.39
CA PRO A 393 -26.85 4.53 19.19
C PRO A 393 -28.32 4.38 19.62
N GLN A 394 -28.73 5.19 20.61
CA GLN A 394 -30.06 5.16 21.23
C GLN A 394 -31.19 5.53 20.24
N SER A 395 -30.88 6.27 19.17
CA SER A 395 -31.87 6.61 18.12
C SER A 395 -32.18 5.44 17.17
N MET A 396 -31.29 4.44 17.08
CA MET A 396 -31.52 3.21 16.31
C MET A 396 -32.31 2.14 17.07
N GLY A 397 -32.43 2.23 18.40
CA GLY A 397 -33.21 1.29 19.20
C GLY A 397 -34.70 1.63 19.30
N ALA A 398 -35.05 2.92 19.25
CA ALA A 398 -36.40 3.39 19.59
C ALA A 398 -37.41 3.37 18.41
N ASN A 399 -36.95 3.37 17.15
CA ASN A 399 -37.82 3.48 15.96
C ASN A 399 -38.00 2.18 15.15
N PHE A 400 -37.42 1.07 15.58
CA PHE A 400 -37.43 -0.20 14.83
C PHE A 400 -38.30 -1.25 15.52
N SER A 401 -39.59 -0.95 15.67
CA SER A 401 -40.63 -1.90 16.10
C SER A 401 -41.04 -2.84 14.95
N GLY A 402 -40.09 -3.57 14.38
CA GLY A 402 -40.34 -4.54 13.32
C GLY A 402 -39.22 -5.55 13.18
N ASN A 403 -39.55 -6.74 12.67
CA ASN A 403 -38.68 -7.91 12.48
C ASN A 403 -37.64 -7.71 11.35
N LYS A 404 -36.96 -6.57 11.34
CA LYS A 404 -36.06 -6.11 10.27
C LYS A 404 -34.62 -6.51 10.60
N GLY A 405 -33.97 -7.25 9.71
CA GLY A 405 -32.59 -7.71 9.88
C GLY A 405 -31.55 -6.58 9.73
N VAL A 406 -30.29 -6.88 10.04
CA VAL A 406 -29.17 -5.92 9.97
C VAL A 406 -28.99 -5.33 8.57
N GLU A 407 -29.23 -6.11 7.51
CA GLU A 407 -29.18 -5.60 6.14
C GLU A 407 -30.12 -4.40 5.91
N GLU A 408 -31.37 -4.48 6.36
CA GLU A 408 -32.31 -3.38 6.21
C GLU A 408 -31.92 -2.17 7.07
N MET A 409 -31.37 -2.44 8.27
CA MET A 409 -30.87 -1.41 9.17
C MET A 409 -29.72 -0.62 8.54
N THR A 410 -28.69 -1.29 8.02
CA THR A 410 -27.54 -0.65 7.35
C THR A 410 -27.94 0.13 6.09
N ARG A 411 -28.98 -0.33 5.37
CA ARG A 411 -29.54 0.38 4.20
C ARG A 411 -30.25 1.67 4.59
N ASN A 412 -30.88 1.71 5.76
CA ASN A 412 -31.63 2.86 6.28
C ASN A 412 -30.78 3.85 7.09
N MET A 413 -29.53 3.50 7.44
CA MET A 413 -28.58 4.41 8.09
C MET A 413 -28.28 5.61 7.19
N LYS A 414 -28.15 6.81 7.78
CA LYS A 414 -27.79 7.99 7.00
C LYS A 414 -26.36 7.85 6.47
N ALA A 415 -26.13 8.33 5.25
CA ALA A 415 -24.79 8.30 4.64
C ALA A 415 -23.71 8.94 5.52
N VAL A 416 -24.05 10.05 6.20
CA VAL A 416 -23.13 10.72 7.14
C VAL A 416 -22.77 9.83 8.33
N GLU A 417 -23.74 9.15 8.94
CA GLU A 417 -23.52 8.24 10.08
C GLU A 417 -22.63 7.05 9.68
N ARG A 418 -22.85 6.49 8.48
CA ARG A 418 -21.99 5.44 7.92
C ARG A 418 -20.57 5.95 7.67
N ALA A 419 -20.43 7.17 7.15
CA ALA A 419 -19.13 7.79 6.94
C ALA A 419 -18.36 8.01 8.25
N VAL A 420 -19.01 8.53 9.31
CA VAL A 420 -18.42 8.67 10.65
C VAL A 420 -17.84 7.35 11.12
N LEU A 421 -18.68 6.29 11.14
CA LEU A 421 -18.25 4.97 11.58
C LEU A 421 -17.09 4.43 10.74
N GLY A 422 -17.16 4.62 9.42
CA GLY A 422 -16.09 4.21 8.51
C GLY A 422 -14.76 4.89 8.83
N PHE A 423 -14.76 6.19 9.13
CA PHE A 423 -13.55 6.92 9.55
C PHE A 423 -13.02 6.43 10.89
N LYS A 424 -13.90 6.20 11.88
CA LYS A 424 -13.50 5.64 13.18
C LYS A 424 -12.81 4.29 13.02
N CYS A 425 -13.39 3.39 12.22
CA CYS A 425 -12.80 2.08 11.92
C CYS A 425 -11.42 2.20 11.27
N LYS A 426 -11.22 3.14 10.33
CA LYS A 426 -9.89 3.39 9.72
C LYS A 426 -8.87 3.81 10.79
N GLN A 427 -9.25 4.76 11.63
CA GLN A 427 -8.36 5.30 12.68
C GLN A 427 -7.98 4.24 13.72
N ILE A 428 -8.91 3.37 14.12
CA ILE A 428 -8.61 2.24 15.03
C ILE A 428 -7.56 1.31 14.43
N ILE A 429 -7.67 0.98 13.14
CA ILE A 429 -6.69 0.11 12.44
C ILE A 429 -5.31 0.78 12.40
N ASP A 430 -5.24 2.06 12.05
CA ASP A 430 -3.97 2.78 11.93
C ASP A 430 -3.33 3.07 13.30
N MET A 431 -4.14 3.26 14.35
CA MET A 431 -3.65 3.39 15.72
C MET A 431 -2.91 2.13 16.17
N GLY A 432 -3.43 0.95 15.86
CA GLY A 432 -2.71 -0.30 16.15
C GLY A 432 -1.38 -0.42 15.39
N ARG A 433 -1.30 0.07 14.15
CA ARG A 433 -0.03 0.13 13.39
C ARG A 433 0.96 1.12 14.01
N MET A 434 0.47 2.28 14.45
CA MET A 434 1.27 3.29 15.15
C MET A 434 1.82 2.73 16.47
N MET A 435 0.99 2.06 17.26
CA MET A 435 1.43 1.43 18.52
C MET A 435 2.49 0.37 18.27
N TRP A 436 2.33 -0.45 17.24
CA TRP A 436 3.34 -1.46 16.90
C TRP A 436 4.69 -0.85 16.51
N LEU A 437 4.68 0.28 15.77
CA LEU A 437 5.92 1.01 15.45
C LEU A 437 6.59 1.58 16.71
N LYS A 438 5.81 2.09 17.66
CA LYS A 438 6.32 2.53 18.97
C LYS A 438 6.91 1.37 19.77
N ASP A 439 6.26 0.20 19.76
CA ASP A 439 6.75 -1.01 20.43
C ASP A 439 8.06 -1.53 19.79
N CYS A 440 8.28 -1.25 18.50
CA CYS A 440 9.56 -1.49 17.83
C CYS A 440 10.66 -0.46 18.18
N GLY A 441 10.36 0.52 19.05
CA GLY A 441 11.30 1.54 19.50
C GLY A 441 11.42 2.77 18.59
N LEU A 442 10.53 2.94 17.61
CA LEU A 442 10.57 4.09 16.71
C LEU A 442 9.78 5.28 17.27
N GLU A 443 10.34 6.48 17.12
CA GLU A 443 9.58 7.70 17.34
C GLU A 443 8.53 7.82 16.24
N THR A 444 7.26 7.71 16.61
CA THR A 444 6.15 7.54 15.65
C THR A 444 5.07 8.60 15.85
N GLN A 445 4.66 9.20 14.74
CA GLN A 445 3.53 10.12 14.65
C GLN A 445 2.46 9.58 13.69
N PHE A 446 1.20 9.83 14.04
CA PHE A 446 0.04 9.58 13.18
C PHE A 446 -0.70 10.89 12.99
N VAL A 447 -0.76 11.38 11.75
CA VAL A 447 -1.20 12.74 11.44
C VAL A 447 -2.14 12.79 10.25
N LYS A 448 -2.93 13.86 10.16
CA LYS A 448 -3.66 14.22 8.93
C LYS A 448 -2.74 15.09 8.06
N TYR A 449 -2.16 14.51 7.02
CA TYR A 449 -1.11 15.19 6.23
C TYR A 449 -1.67 16.11 5.12
N VAL A 450 -2.94 16.00 4.76
CA VAL A 450 -3.62 16.95 3.88
C VAL A 450 -5.07 17.18 4.33
N PRO A 451 -5.71 18.30 3.96
CA PRO A 451 -7.12 18.50 4.22
C PRO A 451 -7.99 17.42 3.54
N SER A 452 -9.12 17.07 4.17
CA SER A 452 -10.08 16.09 3.63
C SER A 452 -10.65 16.49 2.26
N THR A 453 -10.66 17.78 1.94
CA THR A 453 -11.06 18.34 0.63
C THR A 453 -10.06 18.01 -0.49
N ILE A 454 -8.80 17.74 -0.14
CA ILE A 454 -7.76 17.28 -1.08
C ILE A 454 -7.85 15.77 -1.27
N SER A 455 -7.96 15.02 -0.18
CA SER A 455 -8.11 13.57 -0.19
C SER A 455 -8.87 13.12 1.06
N PRO A 456 -9.91 12.27 0.96
CA PRO A 456 -10.51 11.64 2.14
C PRO A 456 -9.58 10.56 2.74
N GLU A 457 -8.60 10.08 1.98
CA GLU A 457 -7.49 9.26 2.48
C GLU A 457 -6.33 10.20 2.80
N ASN A 458 -6.35 10.80 3.99
CA ASN A 458 -5.41 11.84 4.40
C ASN A 458 -4.62 11.53 5.67
N HIS A 459 -4.58 10.27 6.10
CA HIS A 459 -3.75 9.86 7.23
C HIS A 459 -2.35 9.44 6.78
N LEU A 460 -1.36 9.76 7.60
CA LEU A 460 0.05 9.44 7.40
C LEU A 460 0.64 8.87 8.68
N LEU A 461 1.26 7.70 8.57
CA LEU A 461 2.15 7.16 9.60
C LEU A 461 3.57 7.61 9.26
N VAL A 462 4.21 8.31 10.20
CA VAL A 462 5.61 8.74 10.10
C VAL A 462 6.36 8.16 11.28
N ALA A 463 7.50 7.52 11.03
CA ALA A 463 8.34 7.01 12.11
C ALA A 463 9.81 7.19 11.79
N GLY A 464 10.64 7.47 12.79
CA GLY A 464 12.08 7.66 12.66
C GLY A 464 12.87 6.96 13.76
N CYS A 465 14.13 6.65 13.45
CA CYS A 465 15.12 6.21 14.43
C CYS A 465 15.85 7.46 14.94
N ILE A 466 15.75 7.79 16.23
CA ILE A 466 16.53 8.90 16.80
C ILE A 466 17.95 8.40 17.10
N ASP A 467 18.97 9.15 16.68
CA ASP A 467 20.38 8.87 16.95
C ASP A 467 20.60 8.59 18.45
N GLY A 468 20.98 7.35 18.80
CA GLY A 468 21.24 6.90 20.17
C GLY A 468 20.48 5.64 20.63
N MET A 469 19.46 5.21 19.88
CA MET A 469 18.85 3.88 20.02
C MET A 469 18.71 3.24 18.64
N LEU A 470 19.74 2.49 18.25
CA LEU A 470 19.70 1.25 17.44
C LEU A 470 21.13 0.82 17.12
#